data_AF-A0A3N0AML5-F1
#
_entry.id   AF-A0A3N0AML5-F1
#
_cell.length_a   1.000
_cell.length_b   1.000
_cell.length_c   1.000
_cell.angle_alpha   90.00
_cell.angle_beta   90.00
_cell.angle_gamma   90.00
#
_symmetry.space_group_name_H-M   'P 1'
#
loop_
_entity.id
_entity.type
_entity.pdbx_description
1 polymer ?
#
loop_
_entity_poly.entity_id
_entity_poly.type
_entity_poly.pdbx_seq_one_letter_code
_entity_poly.pdbx_strand_id
1 'polypeptide(L)'
;MFCPKCGNEIAEGSAFCGKCGAPVGAPAGGTAQAGSAQGATGAAVGGTPAPKKNGTKIGVIAAVVVVVVVLVAGFATNWFGLAGVQPKEAVEVPAASQGADGQQDANTVDGQGADIGENAGDAQGDSQAAGAAVKSEVEAYTWDELSQISAEIGAAGDETAAIEVAKKYNLCTPEGKLDGTQVKSVTLADGAQTTVQIVGFAHDDKTSGGKAGITFIFGDCVGEAPMNPTETNVGGWEASQMRGYLNSNGMNLLPKDLRSVIVPVDKLTNNMGEAQDVSAVTTTSDSLWLFSLAELAGPIPADVWEGDYEYISAIFNAESSRYKLFSDMSVNWNDANPIIAKNYQNSSIAWWERSTNSTRVDDFLCVTSEGKPFYSVNADDSGGVVPGFCI
;
A
#
# COMPACT_ATOMS: atom_id res chain seq x y z
N MET A 1 -23.33 1.76 -22.35
CA MET A 1 -23.95 2.70 -21.37
C MET A 1 -23.01 3.89 -21.16
N PHE A 2 -23.38 4.94 -20.41
CA PHE A 2 -22.51 6.12 -20.17
C PHE A 2 -22.26 6.36 -18.68
N CYS A 3 -21.09 6.91 -18.35
CA CYS A 3 -20.66 7.17 -16.97
C CYS A 3 -21.47 8.27 -16.28
N PRO A 4 -22.01 8.05 -15.07
CA PRO A 4 -22.72 9.10 -14.34
C PRO A 4 -21.80 10.20 -13.78
N LYS A 5 -20.51 9.91 -13.50
CA LYS A 5 -19.54 10.92 -12.98
C LYS A 5 -18.88 11.76 -14.08
N CYS A 6 -18.68 11.23 -15.29
CA CYS A 6 -17.92 11.95 -16.35
C CYS A 6 -18.45 11.83 -17.79
N GLY A 7 -19.59 11.17 -18.03
CA GLY A 7 -20.23 11.10 -19.35
C GLY A 7 -19.53 10.23 -20.40
N ASN A 8 -18.42 9.55 -20.10
CA ASN A 8 -17.75 8.66 -21.05
C ASN A 8 -18.58 7.40 -21.35
N GLU A 9 -18.46 6.85 -22.56
CA GLU A 9 -19.06 5.55 -22.89
C GLU A 9 -18.43 4.41 -22.07
N ILE A 10 -19.24 3.39 -21.79
CA ILE A 10 -18.95 2.25 -20.92
C ILE A 10 -19.50 0.98 -21.62
N ALA A 11 -18.64 -0.03 -21.76
CA ALA A 11 -19.00 -1.32 -22.35
C ALA A 11 -20.01 -2.08 -21.47
N GLU A 12 -20.89 -2.87 -22.08
CA GLU A 12 -21.82 -3.74 -21.35
C GLU A 12 -21.07 -4.66 -20.36
N GLY A 13 -21.59 -4.75 -19.13
CA GLY A 13 -20.99 -5.54 -18.04
C GLY A 13 -19.90 -4.83 -17.22
N SER A 14 -19.49 -3.60 -17.56
CA SER A 14 -18.47 -2.87 -16.81
C SER A 14 -19.03 -2.30 -15.50
N ALA A 15 -18.38 -2.60 -14.37
CA ALA A 15 -18.73 -2.07 -13.05
C ALA A 15 -18.16 -0.67 -12.77
N PHE A 16 -17.34 -0.10 -13.68
CA PHE A 16 -16.77 1.24 -13.56
C PHE A 16 -16.63 1.95 -14.91
N CYS A 17 -16.45 3.27 -14.84
CA CYS A 17 -15.91 4.04 -15.94
C CYS A 17 -14.38 4.03 -15.97
N GLY A 18 -13.80 3.42 -17.01
CA GLY A 18 -12.35 3.40 -17.26
C GLY A 18 -11.68 4.76 -17.54
N LYS A 19 -12.41 5.88 -17.46
CA LYS A 19 -11.86 7.24 -17.58
C LYS A 19 -11.77 8.01 -16.25
N CYS A 20 -12.59 7.69 -15.26
CA CYS A 20 -12.65 8.45 -14.01
C CYS A 20 -12.84 7.59 -12.74
N GLY A 21 -12.79 6.26 -12.86
CA GLY A 21 -12.90 5.33 -11.73
C GLY A 21 -14.28 5.27 -11.07
N ALA A 22 -15.32 5.89 -11.64
CA ALA A 22 -16.64 5.92 -11.02
C ALA A 22 -17.42 4.61 -11.20
N PRO A 23 -17.99 4.02 -10.13
CA PRO A 23 -18.70 2.75 -10.18
C PRO A 23 -20.07 2.81 -10.87
N VAL A 24 -20.55 1.62 -11.27
CA VAL A 24 -21.74 1.40 -12.10
C VAL A 24 -22.50 0.17 -11.59
N GLY A 25 -23.54 0.38 -10.78
CA GLY A 25 -24.60 -0.63 -10.56
C GLY A 25 -24.88 -1.12 -9.14
N ALA A 26 -25.37 -0.25 -8.23
CA ALA A 26 -26.06 -0.71 -7.01
C ALA A 26 -27.25 0.21 -6.61
N PRO A 27 -28.27 -0.32 -5.89
CA PRO A 27 -29.43 0.42 -5.42
C PRO A 27 -29.26 0.92 -3.96
N ALA A 28 -30.14 1.83 -3.52
CA ALA A 28 -30.02 2.52 -2.22
C ALA A 28 -31.14 2.19 -1.22
N GLY A 29 -30.79 2.12 0.06
CA GLY A 29 -31.68 2.45 1.19
C GLY A 29 -31.85 1.40 2.30
N GLY A 30 -32.00 1.88 3.56
CA GLY A 30 -32.67 1.13 4.63
C GLY A 30 -31.95 1.07 5.99
N THR A 31 -32.29 1.99 6.90
CA THR A 31 -31.91 1.92 8.33
C THR A 31 -32.72 0.88 9.10
N ALA A 32 -32.10 0.11 10.01
CA ALA A 32 -32.79 -0.71 11.00
C ALA A 32 -32.15 -0.59 12.39
N GLN A 33 -32.94 -0.80 13.44
CA GLN A 33 -32.73 -0.26 14.78
C GLN A 33 -32.46 -1.37 15.81
N ALA A 34 -31.43 -1.22 16.64
CA ALA A 34 -31.09 -2.18 17.69
C ALA A 34 -32.03 -2.07 18.92
N GLY A 35 -32.59 -3.19 19.35
CA GLY A 35 -33.42 -3.30 20.56
C GLY A 35 -32.71 -4.09 21.67
N SER A 36 -32.71 -3.55 22.88
CA SER A 36 -32.04 -4.09 24.06
C SER A 36 -32.93 -5.03 24.89
N ALA A 37 -32.33 -6.05 25.53
CA ALA A 37 -32.92 -6.75 26.67
C ALA A 37 -31.87 -7.42 27.56
N GLN A 38 -31.86 -7.09 28.86
CA GLN A 38 -31.21 -7.86 29.94
C GLN A 38 -32.26 -8.76 30.63
N GLY A 39 -31.88 -9.93 31.17
CA GLY A 39 -32.91 -10.84 31.73
C GLY A 39 -32.47 -12.12 32.47
N ALA A 40 -31.66 -11.98 33.52
CA ALA A 40 -31.65 -12.76 34.78
C ALA A 40 -32.11 -14.25 34.89
N THR A 41 -31.24 -15.04 35.55
CA THR A 41 -31.51 -16.11 36.56
C THR A 41 -32.12 -17.48 36.19
N GLY A 42 -31.50 -18.56 36.70
CA GLY A 42 -32.04 -19.92 36.79
C GLY A 42 -31.04 -20.90 37.44
N ALA A 43 -31.46 -21.67 38.45
CA ALA A 43 -30.57 -22.44 39.33
C ALA A 43 -30.24 -23.88 38.84
N ALA A 44 -29.20 -24.48 39.45
CA ALA A 44 -28.69 -25.82 39.19
C ALA A 44 -29.66 -26.97 39.54
N VAL A 45 -29.40 -28.19 39.03
CA VAL A 45 -29.21 -29.45 39.80
C VAL A 45 -28.57 -30.55 38.91
N GLY A 46 -27.43 -31.09 39.37
CA GLY A 46 -27.12 -32.53 39.48
C GLY A 46 -26.98 -33.46 38.25
N GLY A 47 -25.86 -34.22 38.21
CA GLY A 47 -25.87 -35.60 37.69
C GLY A 47 -24.73 -36.02 36.75
N THR A 48 -23.55 -36.35 37.28
CA THR A 48 -22.62 -37.27 36.59
C THR A 48 -23.17 -38.70 36.70
N PRO A 49 -22.99 -39.57 35.68
CA PRO A 49 -21.80 -40.43 35.73
C PRO A 49 -21.16 -40.75 34.36
N ALA A 50 -19.84 -40.92 34.35
CA ALA A 50 -19.13 -41.68 33.31
C ALA A 50 -19.15 -43.19 33.65
N PRO A 51 -18.99 -44.10 32.67
CA PRO A 51 -17.65 -44.70 32.54
C PRO A 51 -17.20 -45.16 31.13
N LYS A 52 -15.93 -44.85 30.81
CA LYS A 52 -14.88 -45.72 30.22
C LYS A 52 -15.16 -46.65 29.01
N LYS A 53 -14.43 -46.33 27.92
CA LYS A 53 -13.25 -47.06 27.34
C LYS A 53 -13.36 -47.80 25.99
N ASN A 54 -12.22 -47.74 25.28
CA ASN A 54 -11.75 -48.49 24.10
C ASN A 54 -12.35 -48.02 22.75
N GLY A 55 -11.62 -47.83 21.64
CA GLY A 55 -10.17 -47.85 21.38
C GLY A 55 -9.82 -48.42 19.99
N THR A 56 -8.78 -47.88 19.31
CA THR A 56 -8.12 -48.42 18.08
C THR A 56 -8.88 -48.25 16.74
N LYS A 57 -8.30 -47.97 15.55
CA LYS A 57 -7.04 -47.33 15.02
C LYS A 57 -7.21 -47.20 13.47
N ILE A 58 -6.39 -46.38 12.80
CA ILE A 58 -6.13 -46.33 11.33
C ILE A 58 -7.33 -45.82 10.49
N GLY A 59 -7.20 -44.92 9.49
CA GLY A 59 -6.04 -44.19 8.97
C GLY A 59 -5.89 -44.32 7.45
N VAL A 60 -6.01 -43.22 6.69
CA VAL A 60 -5.53 -43.09 5.30
C VAL A 60 -5.03 -41.67 5.09
N ILE A 61 -3.75 -41.54 4.72
CA ILE A 61 -3.19 -40.35 4.07
C ILE A 61 -3.44 -40.52 2.57
N ALA A 62 -3.96 -39.48 1.91
CA ALA A 62 -4.00 -39.40 0.45
C ALA A 62 -3.47 -38.03 0.02
N ALA A 63 -2.20 -37.97 -0.32
CA ALA A 63 -1.59 -36.78 -0.91
C ALA A 63 -2.03 -36.62 -2.36
N VAL A 64 -2.30 -35.38 -2.78
CA VAL A 64 -2.35 -34.99 -4.20
C VAL A 64 -1.46 -33.77 -4.36
N VAL A 65 -0.30 -33.98 -4.98
CA VAL A 65 0.62 -32.94 -5.43
C VAL A 65 0.70 -33.05 -6.96
N VAL A 66 0.96 -31.92 -7.64
CA VAL A 66 1.08 -31.74 -9.10
C VAL A 66 -0.24 -31.63 -9.86
N VAL A 67 -0.64 -30.39 -10.20
CA VAL A 67 -0.33 -29.77 -11.52
C VAL A 67 0.00 -28.29 -11.31
N VAL A 68 1.02 -27.80 -12.02
CA VAL A 68 1.51 -26.41 -12.00
C VAL A 68 1.20 -25.73 -13.35
N VAL A 69 0.91 -24.42 -13.33
CA VAL A 69 0.69 -23.51 -14.48
C VAL A 69 -0.56 -23.79 -15.33
N VAL A 70 -1.61 -22.98 -15.15
CA VAL A 70 -2.18 -22.00 -16.12
C VAL A 70 -3.26 -21.16 -15.38
N LEU A 71 -2.92 -19.97 -14.84
CA LEU A 71 -3.90 -18.89 -14.51
C LEU A 71 -3.22 -17.49 -14.44
N VAL A 72 -2.36 -17.16 -15.41
CA VAL A 72 -1.81 -15.78 -15.60
C VAL A 72 -2.51 -15.07 -16.77
N ALA A 73 -3.67 -15.56 -17.19
CA ALA A 73 -4.40 -15.06 -18.36
C ALA A 73 -5.88 -14.83 -18.03
N GLY A 74 -6.16 -13.65 -17.47
CA GLY A 74 -7.51 -13.07 -17.40
C GLY A 74 -8.20 -13.20 -16.05
N PHE A 75 -8.11 -12.14 -15.24
CA PHE A 75 -9.24 -11.55 -14.51
C PHE A 75 -8.85 -10.12 -14.10
N ALA A 76 -9.45 -9.12 -14.75
CA ALA A 76 -9.15 -7.72 -14.51
C ALA A 76 -10.44 -6.89 -14.35
N THR A 77 -10.41 -5.98 -13.38
CA THR A 77 -11.19 -4.71 -13.30
C THR A 77 -12.71 -4.71 -13.01
N ASN A 78 -13.28 -5.47 -12.06
CA ASN A 78 -14.74 -5.36 -11.80
C ASN A 78 -15.25 -5.48 -10.33
N TRP A 79 -14.49 -5.09 -9.30
CA TRP A 79 -14.81 -5.45 -7.88
C TRP A 79 -15.51 -4.38 -6.96
N PHE A 80 -15.24 -3.06 -7.01
CA PHE A 80 -15.74 -2.09 -5.98
C PHE A 80 -16.93 -1.16 -6.37
N GLY A 81 -18.18 -1.64 -6.34
CA GLY A 81 -19.38 -0.84 -6.73
C GLY A 81 -20.07 0.00 -5.61
N LEU A 82 -20.86 1.03 -5.99
CA LEU A 82 -21.97 1.77 -5.27
C LEU A 82 -22.12 3.22 -5.84
N ALA A 83 -23.27 3.91 -6.04
CA ALA A 83 -24.71 3.62 -6.22
C ALA A 83 -25.48 4.91 -6.68
N GLY A 84 -26.70 4.80 -7.24
CA GLY A 84 -27.78 5.82 -7.05
C GLY A 84 -28.16 6.91 -8.10
N VAL A 85 -29.26 6.66 -8.84
CA VAL A 85 -30.29 7.61 -9.37
C VAL A 85 -30.00 8.45 -10.66
N GLN A 86 -31.05 8.63 -11.50
CA GLN A 86 -31.07 9.01 -12.93
C GLN A 86 -31.71 10.41 -13.20
N PRO A 87 -31.57 11.02 -14.40
CA PRO A 87 -32.69 10.96 -15.38
C PRO A 87 -32.39 11.13 -16.90
N LYS A 88 -33.19 10.41 -17.71
CA LYS A 88 -33.88 10.77 -18.99
C LYS A 88 -33.08 11.16 -20.28
N GLU A 89 -33.67 10.75 -21.41
CA GLU A 89 -33.12 10.67 -22.78
C GLU A 89 -32.72 11.99 -23.46
N ALA A 90 -31.80 11.88 -24.42
CA ALA A 90 -31.33 12.93 -25.31
C ALA A 90 -31.95 12.82 -26.73
N VAL A 91 -31.82 13.88 -27.52
CA VAL A 91 -32.22 13.94 -28.94
C VAL A 91 -30.99 14.29 -29.80
N GLU A 92 -30.86 13.65 -30.96
CA GLU A 92 -29.80 13.80 -31.97
C GLU A 92 -29.88 15.20 -32.67
N VAL A 93 -28.97 15.71 -33.53
CA VAL A 93 -28.53 15.25 -34.88
C VAL A 93 -27.18 15.96 -35.29
N PRO A 94 -26.64 16.04 -36.54
CA PRO A 94 -25.36 15.37 -36.91
C PRO A 94 -24.23 16.27 -37.51
N ALA A 95 -23.26 15.62 -38.18
CA ALA A 95 -21.95 16.10 -38.65
C ALA A 95 -21.89 16.87 -39.99
N ALA A 96 -20.69 17.39 -40.31
CA ALA A 96 -20.27 17.88 -41.63
C ALA A 96 -18.77 17.59 -41.90
N SER A 97 -18.31 17.72 -43.16
CA SER A 97 -17.17 16.96 -43.73
C SER A 97 -16.01 17.78 -44.36
N GLN A 98 -14.81 17.19 -44.34
CA GLN A 98 -13.73 17.12 -45.37
C GLN A 98 -13.31 18.31 -46.26
N GLY A 99 -11.98 18.42 -46.48
CA GLY A 99 -11.28 19.09 -47.59
C GLY A 99 -9.77 18.73 -47.57
N ALA A 100 -9.11 18.58 -48.73
CA ALA A 100 -7.78 17.96 -48.86
C ALA A 100 -6.81 18.68 -49.85
N ASP A 101 -5.67 18.02 -50.17
CA ASP A 101 -4.59 18.37 -51.16
C ASP A 101 -3.59 19.47 -50.69
N GLY A 102 -2.28 19.50 -50.97
CA GLY A 102 -1.25 18.67 -51.66
C GLY A 102 0.10 19.46 -51.70
N GLN A 103 1.28 19.04 -52.21
CA GLN A 103 1.88 17.76 -52.65
C GLN A 103 3.40 17.97 -52.99
N GLN A 104 4.33 17.07 -52.55
CA GLN A 104 5.76 16.91 -52.98
C GLN A 104 6.75 18.10 -52.72
N ASP A 105 8.05 17.90 -52.43
CA ASP A 105 9.12 17.38 -53.31
C ASP A 105 10.40 16.89 -52.57
N ALA A 106 11.37 16.31 -53.30
CA ALA A 106 12.60 15.69 -52.74
C ALA A 106 13.89 15.94 -53.57
N ASN A 107 15.05 16.08 -52.88
CA ASN A 107 16.45 15.74 -53.29
C ASN A 107 17.45 16.23 -52.21
N THR A 108 18.39 15.44 -51.65
CA THR A 108 19.78 15.13 -52.13
C THR A 108 20.65 16.38 -52.41
N VAL A 109 21.96 16.48 -52.13
CA VAL A 109 23.09 15.51 -52.00
C VAL A 109 24.19 16.06 -51.03
N ASP A 110 25.04 15.17 -50.51
CA ASP A 110 26.37 15.26 -49.86
C ASP A 110 27.21 16.57 -49.86
N GLY A 111 28.09 16.68 -48.84
CA GLY A 111 29.26 17.60 -48.86
C GLY A 111 30.15 17.53 -47.60
N GLN A 112 31.31 16.85 -47.68
CA GLN A 112 32.33 16.83 -46.62
C GLN A 112 33.22 18.08 -46.63
N GLY A 113 33.75 18.48 -45.47
CA GLY A 113 34.81 19.48 -45.36
C GLY A 113 35.30 19.67 -43.92
N ALA A 114 36.58 19.41 -43.67
CA ALA A 114 37.24 19.67 -42.40
C ALA A 114 37.96 21.04 -42.42
N ASP A 115 38.04 21.75 -41.29
CA ASP A 115 39.28 21.83 -40.49
C ASP A 115 39.25 22.91 -39.38
N ILE A 116 39.84 22.53 -38.23
CA ILE A 116 40.72 23.31 -37.33
C ILE A 116 40.28 24.71 -36.83
N GLY A 117 40.25 24.86 -35.49
CA GLY A 117 40.29 26.15 -34.81
C GLY A 117 40.22 26.03 -33.29
N GLU A 118 41.37 25.99 -32.61
CA GLU A 118 41.46 25.91 -31.14
C GLU A 118 40.92 27.17 -30.45
N ASN A 119 40.24 27.03 -29.31
CA ASN A 119 40.62 27.79 -28.12
C ASN A 119 40.19 27.10 -26.82
N ALA A 120 40.97 27.32 -25.76
CA ALA A 120 40.75 26.76 -24.43
C ALA A 120 39.64 27.48 -23.66
N GLY A 121 39.09 26.82 -22.65
CA GLY A 121 38.04 27.36 -21.79
C GLY A 121 37.60 26.36 -20.74
N ASP A 122 38.46 26.12 -19.74
CA ASP A 122 38.14 25.28 -18.59
C ASP A 122 36.92 25.85 -17.85
N ALA A 123 35.78 25.19 -18.00
CA ALA A 123 34.57 25.44 -17.24
C ALA A 123 34.08 24.13 -16.63
N GLN A 124 34.93 23.52 -15.80
CA GLN A 124 34.53 22.50 -14.84
C GLN A 124 33.69 23.20 -13.76
N GLY A 125 32.46 23.54 -14.14
CA GLY A 125 31.44 24.01 -13.22
C GLY A 125 30.98 22.84 -12.38
N ASP A 126 31.47 22.77 -11.15
CA ASP A 126 30.76 22.05 -10.09
C ASP A 126 29.36 22.66 -10.00
N SER A 127 28.39 22.03 -10.67
CA SER A 127 26.98 22.21 -10.39
C SER A 127 26.67 21.50 -9.08
N GLN A 128 27.30 21.97 -8.01
CA GLN A 128 26.97 21.62 -6.65
C GLN A 128 25.53 22.06 -6.47
N ALA A 129 24.61 21.09 -6.47
CA ALA A 129 23.18 21.35 -6.45
C ALA A 129 22.88 22.26 -5.26
N ALA A 130 22.35 23.46 -5.54
CA ALA A 130 21.94 24.36 -4.48
C ALA A 130 20.81 23.65 -3.72
N GLY A 131 21.08 23.25 -2.48
CA GLY A 131 20.11 22.53 -1.65
C GLY A 131 18.81 23.32 -1.54
N ALA A 132 17.70 22.58 -1.40
CA ALA A 132 16.38 23.19 -1.30
C ALA A 132 16.32 24.26 -0.20
N ALA A 133 15.57 25.34 -0.42
CA ALA A 133 15.43 26.38 0.60
C ALA A 133 14.68 25.80 1.82
N VAL A 134 15.22 25.99 3.02
CA VAL A 134 14.62 25.50 4.27
C VAL A 134 13.25 26.17 4.49
N LYS A 135 12.23 25.36 4.79
CA LYS A 135 10.85 25.79 5.07
C LYS A 135 10.43 25.38 6.47
N SER A 136 9.29 25.88 6.94
CA SER A 136 8.77 25.66 8.29
C SER A 136 8.39 24.22 8.61
N GLU A 137 7.86 23.50 7.62
CA GLU A 137 7.21 22.19 7.81
C GLU A 137 7.10 21.42 6.49
N VAL A 138 6.77 20.12 6.55
CA VAL A 138 6.68 19.22 5.38
C VAL A 138 5.68 19.72 4.33
N GLU A 139 4.53 20.23 4.75
CA GLU A 139 3.50 20.79 3.84
C GLU A 139 4.05 21.88 2.91
N ALA A 140 4.94 22.76 3.42
CA ALA A 140 5.43 23.90 2.67
C ALA A 140 6.34 23.52 1.49
N TYR A 141 6.91 22.30 1.48
CA TYR A 141 7.74 21.81 0.38
C TYR A 141 6.89 21.26 -0.78
N THR A 142 7.38 21.45 -2.01
CA THR A 142 6.91 20.71 -3.19
C THR A 142 7.47 19.29 -3.18
N TRP A 143 6.88 18.41 -3.98
CA TRP A 143 7.39 17.04 -4.14
C TRP A 143 8.81 17.00 -4.73
N ASP A 144 9.14 17.90 -5.66
CA ASP A 144 10.49 18.03 -6.22
C ASP A 144 11.53 18.44 -5.16
N GLU A 145 11.19 19.39 -4.26
CA GLU A 145 12.08 19.79 -3.16
C GLU A 145 12.23 18.67 -2.13
N LEU A 146 11.14 17.96 -1.78
CA LEU A 146 11.20 16.81 -0.89
C LEU A 146 12.04 15.67 -1.47
N SER A 147 12.01 15.44 -2.78
CA SER A 147 12.87 14.43 -3.44
C SER A 147 14.34 14.85 -3.48
N GLN A 148 14.64 16.13 -3.68
CA GLN A 148 16.02 16.66 -3.53
C GLN A 148 16.55 16.48 -2.11
N ILE A 149 15.72 16.78 -1.09
CA ILE A 149 16.08 16.56 0.32
C ILE A 149 16.20 15.06 0.61
N SER A 150 15.33 14.22 0.04
CA SER A 150 15.42 12.76 0.14
C SER A 150 16.72 12.24 -0.46
N ALA A 151 17.20 12.81 -1.57
CA ALA A 151 18.50 12.46 -2.13
C ALA A 151 19.68 12.82 -1.19
N GLU A 152 19.63 13.96 -0.46
CA GLU A 152 20.64 14.28 0.57
C GLU A 152 20.54 13.32 1.77
N ILE A 153 19.33 12.99 2.24
CA ILE A 153 19.10 12.09 3.37
C ILE A 153 19.52 10.65 3.03
N GLY A 154 19.16 10.15 1.85
CA GLY A 154 19.53 8.80 1.38
C GLY A 154 21.01 8.65 0.98
N ALA A 155 21.74 9.77 0.84
CA ALA A 155 23.19 9.79 0.69
C ALA A 155 23.93 9.91 2.04
N ALA A 156 23.22 10.05 3.16
CA ALA A 156 23.82 10.01 4.48
C ALA A 156 24.33 8.59 4.79
N GLY A 157 25.48 8.49 5.47
CA GLY A 157 26.16 7.21 5.69
C GLY A 157 25.46 6.25 6.66
N ASP A 158 24.56 6.77 7.51
CA ASP A 158 23.78 6.02 8.49
C ASP A 158 22.51 6.81 8.90
N GLU A 159 21.62 6.18 9.68
CA GLU A 159 20.37 6.77 10.16
C GLU A 159 20.60 8.04 11.02
N THR A 160 21.69 8.10 11.81
CA THR A 160 21.97 9.28 12.65
C THR A 160 22.34 10.47 11.77
N ALA A 161 23.19 10.27 10.76
CA ALA A 161 23.50 11.28 9.77
C ALA A 161 22.26 11.68 8.94
N ALA A 162 21.39 10.73 8.60
CA ALA A 162 20.12 10.97 7.89
C ALA A 162 19.19 11.89 8.71
N ILE A 163 19.06 11.65 10.02
CA ILE A 163 18.30 12.49 10.95
C ILE A 163 18.92 13.90 11.07
N GLU A 164 20.24 14.02 11.14
CA GLU A 164 20.91 15.33 11.16
C GLU A 164 20.73 16.13 9.85
N VAL A 165 20.53 15.46 8.71
CA VAL A 165 20.07 16.13 7.47
C VAL A 165 18.60 16.56 7.60
N ALA A 166 17.70 15.65 7.98
CA ALA A 166 16.27 15.93 8.11
C ALA A 166 15.97 17.12 9.05
N LYS A 167 16.73 17.26 10.15
CA LYS A 167 16.66 18.39 11.09
C LYS A 167 16.93 19.74 10.44
N LYS A 168 17.88 19.84 9.48
CA LYS A 168 18.19 21.11 8.77
C LYS A 168 16.97 21.63 8.00
N TYR A 169 16.13 20.70 7.52
CA TYR A 169 14.98 20.96 6.68
C TYR A 169 13.65 20.98 7.44
N ASN A 170 13.66 20.92 8.79
CA ASN A 170 12.48 20.83 9.65
C ASN A 170 11.53 19.66 9.29
N LEU A 171 12.11 18.53 8.85
CA LEU A 171 11.34 17.31 8.53
C LEU A 171 11.12 16.40 9.75
N CYS A 172 11.57 16.81 10.94
CA CYS A 172 11.43 16.13 12.23
C CYS A 172 11.55 17.16 13.37
N THR A 173 11.33 16.77 14.63
CA THR A 173 11.50 17.70 15.77
C THR A 173 12.97 18.15 15.91
N PRO A 174 13.27 19.23 16.66
CA PRO A 174 14.66 19.65 16.92
C PRO A 174 15.54 18.58 17.57
N GLU A 175 14.94 17.62 18.28
CA GLU A 175 15.59 16.46 18.90
C GLU A 175 15.76 15.29 17.92
N GLY A 176 15.34 15.45 16.67
CA GLY A 176 15.36 14.41 15.65
C GLY A 176 14.29 13.33 15.82
N LYS A 177 13.12 13.66 16.40
CA LYS A 177 12.00 12.72 16.54
C LYS A 177 10.96 12.85 15.44
N LEU A 178 10.22 11.76 15.20
CA LEU A 178 8.97 11.79 14.47
C LEU A 178 7.84 11.64 15.49
N ASP A 179 7.07 12.71 15.70
CA ASP A 179 5.95 12.79 16.65
C ASP A 179 4.58 12.69 15.97
N GLY A 180 4.59 12.47 14.65
CA GLY A 180 3.40 12.39 13.81
C GLY A 180 2.93 13.73 13.25
N THR A 181 3.58 14.85 13.58
CA THR A 181 3.22 16.17 13.00
C THR A 181 3.84 16.42 11.62
N GLN A 182 4.74 15.53 11.17
CA GLN A 182 5.46 15.59 9.89
C GLN A 182 4.56 15.18 8.72
N VAL A 183 3.54 15.99 8.44
CA VAL A 183 2.42 15.68 7.55
C VAL A 183 2.39 16.60 6.33
N LYS A 184 1.97 16.06 5.18
CA LYS A 184 1.65 16.79 3.96
C LYS A 184 0.31 16.36 3.36
N SER A 185 -0.44 17.30 2.82
CA SER A 185 -1.72 17.10 2.16
C SER A 185 -1.56 16.56 0.75
N VAL A 186 -2.45 15.66 0.34
CA VAL A 186 -2.50 15.07 -1.00
C VAL A 186 -3.93 15.09 -1.52
N THR A 187 -4.12 15.65 -2.72
CA THR A 187 -5.36 15.50 -3.49
C THR A 187 -5.20 14.32 -4.42
N LEU A 188 -6.03 13.29 -4.26
CA LEU A 188 -6.08 12.13 -5.14
C LEU A 188 -6.78 12.49 -6.47
N ALA A 189 -6.48 11.71 -7.51
CA ALA A 189 -6.96 11.93 -8.88
C ALA A 189 -8.50 11.89 -9.04
N ASP A 190 -9.21 11.31 -8.07
CA ASP A 190 -10.67 11.25 -8.04
C ASP A 190 -11.35 12.45 -7.36
N GLY A 191 -10.54 13.32 -6.74
CA GLY A 191 -10.92 14.51 -5.97
C GLY A 191 -10.87 14.35 -4.45
N ALA A 192 -10.55 13.17 -3.91
CA ALA A 192 -10.48 12.94 -2.48
C ALA A 192 -9.27 13.65 -1.85
N GLN A 193 -9.48 14.28 -0.69
CA GLN A 193 -8.41 14.84 0.14
C GLN A 193 -7.93 13.78 1.12
N THR A 194 -6.62 13.57 1.20
CA THR A 194 -5.96 12.75 2.21
C THR A 194 -4.67 13.44 2.66
N THR A 195 -3.95 12.83 3.59
CA THR A 195 -2.63 13.26 4.01
C THR A 195 -1.64 12.12 3.93
N VAL A 196 -0.35 12.45 3.97
CA VAL A 196 0.77 11.52 4.07
C VAL A 196 1.72 12.01 5.16
N GLN A 197 2.32 11.07 5.88
CA GLN A 197 3.08 11.32 7.11
C GLN A 197 4.44 10.64 7.00
N ILE A 198 5.52 11.34 7.35
CA ILE A 198 6.87 10.74 7.35
C ILE A 198 6.95 9.68 8.46
N VAL A 199 7.35 8.46 8.10
CA VAL A 199 7.56 7.35 9.05
C VAL A 199 9.03 7.06 9.36
N GLY A 200 9.94 7.39 8.45
CA GLY A 200 11.36 7.11 8.62
C GLY A 200 12.26 7.80 7.60
N PHE A 201 13.56 7.76 7.89
CA PHE A 201 14.63 8.31 7.06
C PHE A 201 15.69 7.25 6.77
N ALA A 202 16.16 7.17 5.53
CA ALA A 202 17.22 6.23 5.10
C ALA A 202 16.96 4.75 5.50
N HIS A 203 15.69 4.36 5.68
CA HIS A 203 15.29 3.03 6.17
C HIS A 203 15.33 2.01 5.04
N ASP A 204 14.54 2.27 4.00
CA ASP A 204 14.35 1.37 2.86
C ASP A 204 15.47 1.45 1.82
N ASP A 205 15.86 0.30 1.28
CA ASP A 205 16.77 0.21 0.14
C ASP A 205 15.99 0.34 -1.17
N LYS A 206 16.44 1.22 -2.06
CA LYS A 206 15.87 1.35 -3.41
C LYS A 206 16.25 0.11 -4.23
N THR A 207 15.33 -0.35 -5.07
CA THR A 207 15.59 -1.42 -6.04
C THR A 207 16.72 -1.06 -7.03
N SER A 208 16.98 0.23 -7.24
CA SER A 208 18.11 0.74 -8.05
C SER A 208 19.44 0.86 -7.29
N GLY A 209 19.46 0.53 -6.00
CA GLY A 209 20.62 0.60 -5.10
C GLY A 209 20.68 1.87 -4.24
N GLY A 210 21.21 1.71 -3.02
CA GLY A 210 21.31 2.77 -2.01
C GLY A 210 19.97 3.09 -1.36
N LYS A 211 19.98 3.96 -0.34
CA LYS A 211 18.78 4.26 0.46
C LYS A 211 17.79 5.18 -0.26
N ALA A 212 16.51 4.97 0.02
CA ALA A 212 15.47 5.99 -0.13
C ALA A 212 15.55 6.92 1.08
N GLY A 213 15.54 8.23 0.86
CA GLY A 213 15.80 9.18 1.94
C GLY A 213 14.62 9.35 2.88
N ILE A 214 13.40 9.37 2.38
CA ILE A 214 12.18 9.61 3.15
C ILE A 214 11.13 8.55 2.81
N THR A 215 10.62 7.86 3.83
CA THR A 215 9.48 6.94 3.73
C THR A 215 8.22 7.60 4.30
N PHE A 216 7.08 7.43 3.62
CA PHE A 216 5.78 7.94 4.02
C PHE A 216 4.74 6.82 4.24
N ILE A 217 3.76 7.09 5.10
CA ILE A 217 2.47 6.36 5.21
C ILE A 217 1.31 7.30 4.87
N PHE A 218 0.21 6.79 4.32
CA PHE A 218 -1.03 7.56 4.23
C PHE A 218 -1.68 7.80 5.60
N GLY A 219 -2.20 9.01 5.82
CA GLY A 219 -2.78 9.46 7.09
C GLY A 219 -4.07 8.74 7.45
N ASP A 220 -4.93 8.52 6.45
CA ASP A 220 -6.16 7.72 6.48
C ASP A 220 -6.20 6.76 5.27
N CYS A 221 -7.16 5.86 5.21
CA CYS A 221 -7.28 4.89 4.12
C CYS A 221 -7.60 5.58 2.79
N VAL A 222 -6.88 5.23 1.72
CA VAL A 222 -7.11 5.75 0.35
C VAL A 222 -8.21 4.98 -0.41
N GLY A 223 -8.73 3.93 0.21
CA GLY A 223 -9.76 3.04 -0.32
C GLY A 223 -10.07 1.94 0.69
N GLU A 224 -11.05 1.11 0.35
CA GLU A 224 -11.44 -0.07 1.10
C GLU A 224 -11.56 -1.23 0.12
N ALA A 225 -10.90 -2.34 0.42
CA ALA A 225 -10.78 -3.48 -0.48
C ALA A 225 -10.32 -4.76 0.24
N PRO A 226 -10.54 -5.96 -0.31
CA PRO A 226 -9.88 -7.17 0.16
C PRO A 226 -8.43 -7.25 -0.32
N MET A 227 -7.66 -8.13 0.33
CA MET A 227 -6.31 -8.48 -0.11
C MET A 227 -6.35 -9.30 -1.42
N ASN A 228 -7.29 -10.24 -1.50
CA ASN A 228 -7.51 -11.20 -2.59
C ASN A 228 -9.02 -11.42 -2.84
N PRO A 229 -9.45 -11.92 -4.01
CA PRO A 229 -10.88 -12.09 -4.34
C PRO A 229 -11.50 -13.38 -3.77
N THR A 230 -10.73 -14.13 -2.98
CA THR A 230 -11.06 -15.42 -2.36
C THR A 230 -10.26 -15.58 -1.08
N GLU A 231 -10.80 -16.28 -0.07
CA GLU A 231 -10.16 -16.73 1.17
C GLU A 231 -8.83 -17.50 0.96
N THR A 232 -7.75 -16.81 0.58
CA THR A 232 -6.42 -17.40 0.40
C THR A 232 -5.27 -16.41 0.58
N ASN A 233 -4.19 -16.87 1.21
CA ASN A 233 -2.89 -16.20 1.29
C ASN A 233 -1.77 -16.95 0.56
N VAL A 234 -2.09 -17.96 -0.26
CA VAL A 234 -1.10 -18.76 -0.99
C VAL A 234 -0.30 -17.85 -1.95
N GLY A 235 1.02 -17.86 -1.81
CA GLY A 235 1.94 -16.94 -2.53
C GLY A 235 2.11 -15.57 -1.85
N GLY A 236 1.51 -15.39 -0.67
CA GLY A 236 1.69 -14.24 0.22
C GLY A 236 1.52 -12.87 -0.44
N TRP A 237 2.34 -11.91 -0.02
CA TRP A 237 2.28 -10.54 -0.54
C TRP A 237 2.58 -10.46 -2.04
N GLU A 238 3.63 -11.15 -2.51
CA GLU A 238 4.05 -11.14 -3.92
C GLU A 238 2.91 -11.49 -4.89
N ALA A 239 2.13 -12.53 -4.56
CA ALA A 239 1.01 -13.02 -5.36
C ALA A 239 -0.33 -12.28 -5.10
N SER A 240 -0.40 -11.42 -4.09
CA SER A 240 -1.65 -10.75 -3.70
C SER A 240 -2.19 -9.81 -4.79
N GLN A 241 -3.52 -9.77 -4.95
CA GLN A 241 -4.14 -8.84 -5.88
C GLN A 241 -4.02 -7.40 -5.41
N MET A 242 -3.99 -7.15 -4.10
CA MET A 242 -3.70 -5.85 -3.52
C MET A 242 -2.35 -5.29 -3.99
N ARG A 243 -1.27 -6.07 -3.92
CA ARG A 243 0.07 -5.66 -4.40
C ARG A 243 0.03 -5.27 -5.88
N GLY A 244 -0.62 -6.12 -6.70
CA GLY A 244 -0.80 -5.87 -8.12
C GLY A 244 -1.62 -4.61 -8.41
N TYR A 245 -2.67 -4.34 -7.62
CA TYR A 245 -3.47 -3.13 -7.69
C TYR A 245 -2.66 -1.88 -7.33
N LEU A 246 -1.97 -1.89 -6.18
CA LEU A 246 -1.18 -0.75 -5.71
C LEU A 246 -0.14 -0.32 -6.74
N ASN A 247 0.63 -1.27 -7.28
CA ASN A 247 1.69 -1.01 -8.26
C ASN A 247 1.17 -0.87 -9.71
N SER A 248 -0.14 -0.70 -9.91
CA SER A 248 -0.73 -0.37 -11.21
C SER A 248 -1.78 0.75 -11.12
N ASN A 249 -3.01 0.42 -10.73
CA ASN A 249 -4.12 1.38 -10.64
C ASN A 249 -4.01 2.28 -9.41
N GLY A 250 -3.46 1.79 -8.29
CA GLY A 250 -3.19 2.59 -7.09
C GLY A 250 -2.26 3.76 -7.39
N MET A 251 -1.18 3.52 -8.13
CA MET A 251 -0.28 4.58 -8.64
C MET A 251 -1.00 5.60 -9.55
N ASN A 252 -2.14 5.29 -10.16
CA ASN A 252 -2.93 6.25 -10.94
C ASN A 252 -3.85 7.14 -10.07
N LEU A 253 -4.03 6.83 -8.78
CA LEU A 253 -4.73 7.72 -7.84
C LEU A 253 -3.87 8.90 -7.37
N LEU A 254 -2.55 8.78 -7.47
CA LEU A 254 -1.62 9.81 -6.98
C LEU A 254 -1.54 10.99 -7.95
N PRO A 255 -1.39 12.23 -7.44
CA PRO A 255 -1.15 13.39 -8.29
C PRO A 255 0.19 13.26 -9.02
N LYS A 256 0.27 13.87 -10.21
CA LYS A 256 1.35 13.59 -11.19
C LYS A 256 2.75 13.93 -10.65
N ASP A 257 2.85 14.99 -9.88
CA ASP A 257 4.08 15.50 -9.25
C ASP A 257 4.60 14.53 -8.17
N LEU A 258 3.76 14.10 -7.23
CA LEU A 258 4.09 13.05 -6.27
C LEU A 258 4.53 11.77 -6.99
N ARG A 259 3.76 11.34 -7.99
CA ARG A 259 4.07 10.12 -8.74
C ARG A 259 5.40 10.19 -9.50
N SER A 260 5.85 11.38 -9.92
CA SER A 260 7.12 11.52 -10.63
C SER A 260 8.36 11.42 -9.72
N VAL A 261 8.20 11.53 -8.40
CA VAL A 261 9.30 11.41 -7.43
C VAL A 261 9.31 10.09 -6.66
N ILE A 262 8.26 9.27 -6.74
CA ILE A 262 8.23 7.97 -6.05
C ILE A 262 9.29 7.02 -6.62
N VAL A 263 10.08 6.43 -5.73
CA VAL A 263 11.08 5.41 -6.06
C VAL A 263 10.64 4.03 -5.58
N PRO A 264 10.81 2.96 -6.39
CA PRO A 264 10.58 1.60 -5.92
C PRO A 264 11.65 1.19 -4.91
N VAL A 265 11.21 0.49 -3.86
CA VAL A 265 12.06 -0.05 -2.81
C VAL A 265 11.86 -1.55 -2.66
N ASP A 266 12.88 -2.20 -2.15
CA ASP A 266 12.90 -3.64 -1.92
C ASP A 266 12.31 -3.96 -0.54
N LYS A 267 11.22 -4.74 -0.53
CA LYS A 267 10.47 -5.12 0.67
C LYS A 267 10.61 -6.63 0.89
N LEU A 268 11.13 -7.04 2.04
CA LEU A 268 11.07 -8.43 2.50
C LEU A 268 9.67 -8.69 3.08
N THR A 269 9.06 -9.80 2.67
CA THR A 269 7.73 -10.24 3.13
C THR A 269 7.61 -11.76 2.98
N ASN A 270 6.79 -12.41 3.81
CA ASN A 270 6.34 -13.77 3.55
C ASN A 270 5.56 -13.84 2.22
N ASN A 271 6.18 -14.44 1.20
CA ASN A 271 5.61 -14.64 -0.14
C ASN A 271 5.20 -16.11 -0.39
N MET A 272 4.94 -16.87 0.68
CA MET A 272 4.44 -18.24 0.61
C MET A 272 3.01 -18.37 1.14
N GLY A 273 2.65 -17.63 2.20
CA GLY A 273 1.36 -17.74 2.88
C GLY A 273 1.53 -18.37 4.27
N GLU A 274 0.94 -19.55 4.48
CA GLU A 274 1.16 -20.44 5.63
C GLU A 274 2.59 -21.01 5.64
N ALA A 275 3.57 -20.17 5.99
CA ALA A 275 4.99 -20.55 6.04
C ALA A 275 5.42 -21.02 7.43
N GLN A 276 6.40 -21.94 7.48
CA GLN A 276 6.99 -22.44 8.73
C GLN A 276 8.49 -22.16 8.85
N ASP A 277 9.07 -21.44 7.88
CA ASP A 277 10.50 -21.15 7.82
C ASP A 277 10.75 -19.77 7.19
N VAL A 278 11.81 -19.10 7.62
CA VAL A 278 12.19 -17.76 7.16
C VAL A 278 12.58 -17.68 5.69
N SER A 279 12.87 -18.80 5.02
CA SER A 279 13.10 -18.84 3.57
C SER A 279 11.87 -18.50 2.71
N ALA A 280 10.67 -18.47 3.30
CA ALA A 280 9.48 -17.90 2.66
C ALA A 280 9.53 -16.36 2.57
N VAL A 281 10.37 -15.71 3.40
CA VAL A 281 10.54 -14.26 3.40
C VAL A 281 11.50 -13.87 2.29
N THR A 282 10.95 -13.27 1.24
CA THR A 282 11.68 -12.95 0.01
C THR A 282 11.35 -11.53 -0.47
N THR A 283 12.18 -11.01 -1.36
CA THR A 283 12.12 -9.60 -1.78
C THR A 283 11.09 -9.38 -2.89
N THR A 284 10.14 -8.47 -2.67
CA THR A 284 9.42 -7.77 -3.74
C THR A 284 10.02 -6.39 -3.96
N SER A 285 9.92 -5.86 -5.18
CA SER A 285 10.28 -4.47 -5.50
C SER A 285 8.99 -3.69 -5.77
N ASP A 286 8.66 -2.74 -4.89
CA ASP A 286 7.35 -2.09 -4.84
C ASP A 286 7.48 -0.56 -4.78
N SER A 287 6.68 0.16 -5.57
CA SER A 287 6.52 1.62 -5.48
C SER A 287 5.47 2.02 -4.45
N LEU A 288 4.42 1.19 -4.30
CA LEU A 288 3.44 1.26 -3.23
C LEU A 288 3.31 -0.12 -2.57
N TRP A 289 3.38 -0.16 -1.25
CA TRP A 289 3.22 -1.39 -0.44
C TRP A 289 2.30 -1.17 0.75
N LEU A 290 1.86 -2.24 1.40
CA LEU A 290 1.27 -2.18 2.74
C LEU A 290 2.33 -2.50 3.79
N PHE A 291 2.24 -1.88 4.96
CA PHE A 291 3.20 -2.09 6.04
C PHE A 291 3.15 -3.54 6.56
N SER A 292 4.26 -4.05 7.08
CA SER A 292 4.28 -5.34 7.80
C SER A 292 4.16 -5.13 9.30
N LEU A 293 3.79 -6.19 10.01
CA LEU A 293 3.75 -6.20 11.48
C LEU A 293 5.07 -5.73 12.09
N ALA A 294 6.21 -6.21 11.59
CA ALA A 294 7.51 -5.82 12.11
C ALA A 294 7.88 -4.35 11.81
N GLU A 295 7.36 -3.78 10.71
CA GLU A 295 7.53 -2.35 10.39
C GLU A 295 6.73 -1.45 11.33
N LEU A 296 5.55 -1.89 11.77
CA LEU A 296 4.65 -1.16 12.67
C LEU A 296 5.04 -1.36 14.15
N ALA A 297 5.09 -2.62 14.58
CA ALA A 297 5.24 -3.00 15.98
C ALA A 297 6.70 -3.27 16.40
N GLY A 298 7.59 -3.58 15.45
CA GLY A 298 8.96 -3.97 15.72
C GLY A 298 9.13 -5.45 16.03
N PRO A 299 10.24 -5.86 16.66
CA PRO A 299 10.53 -7.26 16.85
C PRO A 299 9.49 -7.92 17.75
N ILE A 300 8.82 -8.92 17.21
CA ILE A 300 7.85 -9.75 17.90
C ILE A 300 8.63 -10.73 18.78
N PRO A 301 8.42 -10.73 20.12
CA PRO A 301 9.12 -11.65 21.01
C PRO A 301 8.78 -13.11 20.68
N ALA A 302 9.71 -14.05 20.91
CA ALA A 302 9.44 -15.46 20.64
C ALA A 302 8.50 -16.10 21.69
N ASP A 303 8.53 -15.59 22.92
CA ASP A 303 7.78 -16.07 24.08
C ASP A 303 6.29 -15.66 24.10
N VAL A 304 5.80 -15.00 23.03
CA VAL A 304 4.36 -14.77 22.81
C VAL A 304 3.64 -16.02 22.28
N TRP A 305 4.40 -17.01 21.79
CA TRP A 305 3.89 -18.25 21.22
C TRP A 305 4.03 -19.42 22.20
N GLU A 306 3.01 -20.27 22.28
CA GLU A 306 3.07 -21.51 23.07
C GLU A 306 3.46 -22.71 22.18
N GLY A 307 4.34 -23.57 22.65
CA GLY A 307 4.71 -24.80 21.92
C GLY A 307 5.54 -24.54 20.66
N ASP A 308 5.35 -25.35 19.62
CA ASP A 308 6.20 -25.37 18.43
C ASP A 308 5.94 -24.21 17.43
N TYR A 309 5.35 -23.09 17.89
CA TYR A 309 4.97 -21.93 17.06
C TYR A 309 5.96 -20.76 17.12
N GLU A 310 7.08 -20.87 17.84
CA GLU A 310 8.12 -19.82 17.94
C GLU A 310 8.64 -19.32 16.58
N TYR A 311 8.57 -20.15 15.52
CA TYR A 311 8.98 -19.81 14.15
C TYR A 311 8.21 -18.60 13.58
N ILE A 312 6.99 -18.33 14.06
CA ILE A 312 6.16 -17.24 13.53
C ILE A 312 6.80 -15.88 13.81
N SER A 313 7.35 -15.68 15.02
CA SER A 313 8.13 -14.47 15.32
C SER A 313 9.37 -14.36 14.44
N ALA A 314 10.03 -15.46 14.10
CA ALA A 314 11.20 -15.43 13.21
C ALA A 314 10.81 -15.01 11.78
N ILE A 315 9.64 -15.43 11.27
CA ILE A 315 9.12 -15.00 9.97
C ILE A 315 8.81 -13.50 9.98
N PHE A 316 8.01 -13.01 10.93
CA PHE A 316 7.67 -11.58 11.00
C PHE A 316 8.92 -10.71 11.17
N ASN A 317 9.84 -11.09 12.04
CA ASN A 317 11.07 -10.34 12.29
C ASN A 317 12.07 -10.36 11.12
N ALA A 318 11.86 -11.20 10.11
CA ALA A 318 12.65 -11.20 8.88
C ALA A 318 12.09 -10.24 7.81
N GLU A 319 10.87 -9.70 7.97
CA GLU A 319 10.24 -8.82 6.96
C GLU A 319 10.80 -7.39 6.99
N SER A 320 11.07 -6.82 8.16
CA SER A 320 11.83 -5.56 8.32
C SER A 320 12.13 -5.25 9.80
N SER A 321 12.68 -4.08 10.05
CA SER A 321 12.70 -3.42 11.36
C SER A 321 11.61 -2.34 11.47
N ARG A 322 11.29 -1.91 12.70
CA ARG A 322 10.27 -0.88 12.96
C ARG A 322 10.68 0.48 12.39
N TYR A 323 9.76 1.17 11.73
CA TYR A 323 9.99 2.56 11.33
C TYR A 323 10.09 3.51 12.52
N LYS A 324 10.88 4.57 12.35
CA LYS A 324 11.21 5.53 13.40
C LYS A 324 9.99 6.17 14.07
N LEU A 325 8.98 6.61 13.30
CA LEU A 325 7.73 7.17 13.85
C LEU A 325 7.09 6.21 14.85
N PHE A 326 6.93 4.94 14.49
CA PHE A 326 6.28 3.97 15.35
C PHE A 326 7.12 3.63 16.58
N SER A 327 8.45 3.75 16.49
CA SER A 327 9.34 3.66 17.65
C SER A 327 9.25 4.88 18.57
N ASP A 328 9.31 6.09 18.04
CA ASP A 328 9.19 7.35 18.80
C ASP A 328 7.81 7.47 19.47
N MET A 329 6.76 7.01 18.80
CA MET A 329 5.37 6.97 19.28
C MET A 329 5.01 5.70 20.08
N SER A 330 6.00 4.86 20.40
CA SER A 330 5.86 3.68 21.26
C SER A 330 4.76 2.68 20.82
N VAL A 331 4.61 2.46 19.51
CA VAL A 331 3.79 1.37 18.96
C VAL A 331 4.40 0.04 19.37
N ASN A 332 3.55 -0.91 19.76
CA ASN A 332 3.92 -2.28 20.03
C ASN A 332 2.88 -3.24 19.42
N TRP A 333 3.13 -4.55 19.48
CA TRP A 333 2.32 -5.54 18.79
C TRP A 333 0.97 -5.82 19.47
N ASN A 334 0.82 -5.59 20.78
CA ASN A 334 -0.34 -6.06 21.54
C ASN A 334 -1.31 -4.94 21.96
N ASP A 335 -0.83 -3.71 22.07
CA ASP A 335 -1.65 -2.57 22.52
C ASP A 335 -2.17 -1.75 21.34
N ALA A 336 -3.34 -1.14 21.52
CA ALA A 336 -3.89 -0.14 20.61
C ALA A 336 -3.09 1.17 20.70
N ASN A 337 -2.68 1.73 19.55
CA ASN A 337 -1.98 3.00 19.47
C ASN A 337 -2.64 3.94 18.42
N PRO A 338 -3.07 5.16 18.81
CA PRO A 338 -3.79 6.05 17.91
C PRO A 338 -2.98 6.54 16.69
N ILE A 339 -1.64 6.41 16.67
CA ILE A 339 -0.84 6.78 15.49
C ILE A 339 -1.07 5.85 14.28
N ILE A 340 -1.55 4.62 14.54
CA ILE A 340 -1.91 3.62 13.52
C ILE A 340 -3.41 3.29 13.51
N ALA A 341 -4.23 3.98 14.30
CA ALA A 341 -5.68 3.97 14.08
C ALA A 341 -6.01 4.81 12.84
N LYS A 342 -6.87 4.30 11.95
CA LYS A 342 -7.15 4.90 10.63
C LYS A 342 -8.64 4.99 10.37
N ASN A 343 -9.03 5.95 9.56
CA ASN A 343 -10.39 6.11 9.10
C ASN A 343 -10.51 5.83 7.60
N TYR A 344 -11.73 5.54 7.17
CA TYR A 344 -12.16 5.66 5.79
C TYR A 344 -13.50 6.40 5.80
N GLN A 345 -13.62 7.44 4.98
CA GLN A 345 -14.84 8.27 4.87
C GLN A 345 -15.39 8.80 6.23
N ASN A 346 -14.49 9.19 7.14
CA ASN A 346 -14.78 9.64 8.52
C ASN A 346 -15.27 8.55 9.50
N SER A 347 -15.17 7.27 9.14
CA SER A 347 -15.42 6.13 10.04
C SER A 347 -14.12 5.39 10.33
N SER A 348 -13.85 5.08 11.59
CA SER A 348 -12.72 4.23 11.98
C SER A 348 -12.86 2.82 11.39
N ILE A 349 -11.77 2.27 10.86
CA ILE A 349 -11.78 1.00 10.11
C ILE A 349 -10.50 0.20 10.39
N ALA A 350 -10.62 -1.14 10.37
CA ALA A 350 -9.44 -2.01 10.33
C ALA A 350 -8.78 -1.93 8.95
N TRP A 351 -7.46 -2.01 8.87
CA TRP A 351 -6.71 -1.82 7.62
C TRP A 351 -5.57 -2.83 7.45
N TRP A 352 -5.26 -3.14 6.20
CA TRP A 352 -4.42 -4.28 5.84
C TRP A 352 -2.93 -4.09 6.09
N GLU A 353 -2.30 -5.14 6.58
CA GLU A 353 -0.86 -5.33 6.54
C GLU A 353 -0.50 -6.31 5.42
N ARG A 354 0.74 -6.27 4.92
CA ARG A 354 1.20 -7.24 3.91
C ARG A 354 1.61 -8.60 4.49
N SER A 355 1.84 -8.67 5.79
CA SER A 355 2.23 -9.88 6.51
C SER A 355 1.09 -10.91 6.45
N THR A 356 1.41 -12.17 6.16
CA THR A 356 0.42 -13.26 6.15
C THR A 356 0.25 -13.88 7.54
N ASN A 357 -0.91 -14.48 7.83
CA ASN A 357 -0.99 -15.38 8.97
C ASN A 357 -0.23 -16.68 8.65
N SER A 358 0.77 -17.02 9.44
CA SER A 358 1.64 -18.20 9.19
C SER A 358 1.06 -19.53 9.69
N THR A 359 -0.16 -19.53 10.25
CA THR A 359 -0.88 -20.71 10.77
C THR A 359 -2.23 -20.95 10.09
N ARG A 360 -2.53 -20.17 9.04
CA ARG A 360 -3.80 -20.16 8.32
C ARG A 360 -3.52 -19.89 6.85
N VAL A 361 -4.15 -20.65 5.94
CA VAL A 361 -3.97 -20.51 4.48
C VAL A 361 -4.85 -19.43 3.85
N ASP A 362 -5.70 -18.81 4.64
CA ASP A 362 -6.81 -17.94 4.26
C ASP A 362 -6.65 -16.49 4.74
N ASP A 363 -5.71 -16.21 5.65
CA ASP A 363 -5.63 -14.94 6.40
C ASP A 363 -4.42 -14.06 6.05
N PHE A 364 -4.64 -12.74 6.05
CA PHE A 364 -3.57 -11.74 6.18
C PHE A 364 -3.71 -10.98 7.50
N LEU A 365 -2.61 -10.38 7.96
CA LEU A 365 -2.64 -9.52 9.14
C LEU A 365 -3.32 -8.18 8.82
N CYS A 366 -3.89 -7.57 9.85
CA CYS A 366 -4.46 -6.24 9.78
C CYS A 366 -4.34 -5.52 11.12
N VAL A 367 -4.27 -4.19 11.03
CA VAL A 367 -4.42 -3.31 12.17
C VAL A 367 -5.90 -3.12 12.47
N THR A 368 -6.33 -3.32 13.71
CA THR A 368 -7.73 -3.08 14.10
C THR A 368 -8.12 -1.60 13.96
N SER A 369 -9.41 -1.31 13.94
CA SER A 369 -9.97 0.05 13.98
C SER A 369 -9.44 0.91 15.13
N GLU A 370 -9.06 0.28 16.25
CA GLU A 370 -8.48 0.92 17.44
C GLU A 370 -6.96 1.17 17.33
N GLY A 371 -6.30 0.67 16.28
CA GLY A 371 -4.87 0.81 16.06
C GLY A 371 -4.02 -0.29 16.71
N LYS A 372 -4.48 -1.55 16.73
CA LYS A 372 -3.68 -2.71 17.19
C LYS A 372 -3.19 -3.55 15.99
N PRO A 373 -1.88 -3.68 15.73
CA PRO A 373 -1.33 -4.27 14.50
C PRO A 373 -1.12 -5.79 14.58
N PHE A 374 -1.95 -6.51 15.33
CA PHE A 374 -1.79 -7.95 15.53
C PHE A 374 -3.15 -8.63 15.61
N TYR A 375 -3.82 -8.58 14.48
CA TYR A 375 -5.06 -9.28 14.19
C TYR A 375 -4.99 -9.88 12.79
N SER A 376 -5.84 -10.85 12.47
CA SER A 376 -5.94 -11.40 11.11
C SER A 376 -7.40 -11.64 10.73
N VAL A 377 -7.68 -11.46 9.44
CA VAL A 377 -9.01 -11.66 8.84
C VAL A 377 -8.86 -12.34 7.48
N ASN A 378 -9.97 -12.89 6.97
CA ASN A 378 -9.96 -13.68 5.74
C ASN A 378 -9.58 -12.78 4.55
N ALA A 379 -8.77 -13.27 3.61
CA ALA A 379 -8.16 -12.45 2.57
C ALA A 379 -9.15 -11.76 1.61
N ASP A 380 -10.42 -12.20 1.56
CA ASP A 380 -11.52 -11.60 0.80
C ASP A 380 -12.53 -10.76 1.62
N ASP A 381 -12.30 -10.61 2.93
CA ASP A 381 -12.98 -9.59 3.74
C ASP A 381 -12.63 -8.18 3.24
N SER A 382 -13.53 -7.21 3.43
CA SER A 382 -13.26 -5.82 3.08
C SER A 382 -12.46 -5.11 4.18
N GLY A 383 -11.32 -4.49 3.82
CA GLY A 383 -10.45 -3.79 4.78
C GLY A 383 -9.89 -2.49 4.22
N GLY A 384 -9.52 -1.56 5.11
CA GLY A 384 -8.90 -0.29 4.74
C GLY A 384 -7.55 -0.47 4.03
N VAL A 385 -7.29 0.36 3.03
CA VAL A 385 -6.03 0.35 2.27
C VAL A 385 -5.19 1.56 2.66
N VAL A 386 -4.04 1.34 3.29
CA VAL A 386 -3.13 2.38 3.78
C VAL A 386 -1.72 2.14 3.22
N PRO A 387 -1.40 2.67 2.03
CA PRO A 387 -0.10 2.44 1.42
C PRO A 387 1.05 3.14 2.14
N GLY A 388 2.25 2.60 1.97
CA GLY A 388 3.52 3.31 2.11
C GLY A 388 4.15 3.62 0.76
N PHE A 389 5.03 4.62 0.72
CA PHE A 389 5.87 4.95 -0.44
C PHE A 389 7.18 5.63 -0.02
N CYS A 390 8.16 5.61 -0.93
CA CYS A 390 9.46 6.27 -0.79
C CYS A 390 9.67 7.29 -1.93
N ILE A 391 10.49 8.32 -1.68
CA ILE A 391 10.90 9.36 -2.66
C ILE A 391 12.41 9.65 -2.62
#